data_AF-A0ABC8D988-F1
#
_entry.id   AF-A0ABC8D988-F1
#
_cell.length_a   1.000
_cell.length_b   1.000
_cell.length_c   1.000
_cell.angle_alpha   90.00
_cell.angle_beta   90.00
_cell.angle_gamma   90.00
#
_symmetry.space_group_name_H-M   'P 1'
#
loop_
_entity.id
_entity.type
_entity.pdbx_description
1 polymer ?
#
loop_
_entity_poly.entity_id
_entity_poly.type
_entity_poly.pdbx_seq_one_letter_code
_entity_poly.pdbx_strand_id
1 'polypeptide(L)'
;MDLEAIKNYLKVEHEEDDRQLLNQMAAAKSYIINGIGRYIEGHPQFELVLQMLVQHWYENKGIYETGGTGLSIPFTAENILTQLRYVSVEEQENEKKDQPTPAPSDLSKENRDTG
;
A
#
# COMPACT_ATOMS: atom_id res chain seq x y z
N MET A 1 -2.20 4.10 2.16
CA MET A 1 -1.93 4.80 0.88
C MET A 1 -2.96 5.88 0.59
N ASP A 2 -2.52 7.08 0.19
CA ASP A 2 -3.36 8.22 -0.20
C ASP A 2 -3.29 8.52 -1.71
N LEU A 3 -4.04 9.54 -2.14
CA LEU A 3 -4.13 9.95 -3.55
C LEU A 3 -2.79 10.48 -4.08
N GLU A 4 -2.07 11.27 -3.30
CA GLU A 4 -0.77 11.83 -3.69
C GLU A 4 0.28 10.75 -3.93
N ALA A 5 0.30 9.69 -3.10
CA ALA A 5 1.16 8.54 -3.33
C ALA A 5 0.86 7.83 -4.67
N ILE A 6 -0.42 7.73 -5.05
CA ILE A 6 -0.83 7.16 -6.34
C ILE A 6 -0.46 8.08 -7.50
N LYS A 7 -0.69 9.39 -7.38
CA LYS A 7 -0.29 10.38 -8.40
C LYS A 7 1.21 10.36 -8.64
N ASN A 8 2.01 10.30 -7.58
CA ASN A 8 3.45 10.14 -7.66
C ASN A 8 3.87 8.83 -8.35
N TYR A 9 3.21 7.72 -8.03
CA TYR A 9 3.46 6.42 -8.67
C TYR A 9 3.15 6.46 -10.18
N LEU A 10 2.05 7.10 -10.57
CA LEU A 10 1.60 7.23 -11.97
C LEU A 10 2.27 8.39 -12.73
N LYS A 11 3.05 9.24 -12.04
CA LYS A 11 3.61 10.49 -12.57
C LYS A 11 2.54 11.46 -13.09
N VAL A 12 1.44 11.57 -12.36
CA VAL A 12 0.33 12.50 -12.63
C VAL A 12 0.55 13.78 -11.80
N GLU A 13 0.85 14.90 -12.47
CA GLU A 13 1.15 16.18 -11.82
C GLU A 13 -0.05 17.14 -11.75
N HIS A 14 -1.23 16.67 -12.16
CA HIS A 14 -2.42 17.49 -12.38
C HIS A 14 -3.62 16.96 -11.57
N GLU A 15 -4.69 17.74 -11.44
CA GLU A 15 -5.84 17.45 -10.53
C GLU A 15 -7.09 16.94 -11.26
N GLU A 16 -7.15 17.06 -12.58
CA GLU A 16 -8.31 16.71 -13.40
C GLU A 16 -8.73 15.23 -13.24
N ASP A 17 -7.75 14.36 -12.95
CA ASP A 17 -7.95 12.92 -12.83
C ASP A 17 -8.16 12.47 -11.38
N ASP A 18 -8.10 13.37 -10.39
CA ASP A 18 -8.18 13.04 -8.96
C ASP A 18 -9.44 12.24 -8.62
N ARG A 19 -10.59 12.65 -9.15
CA ARG A 19 -11.86 11.95 -8.94
C ARG A 19 -11.84 10.54 -9.53
N GLN A 20 -11.23 10.38 -10.71
CA GLN A 20 -11.10 9.07 -11.35
C GLN A 20 -10.18 8.17 -10.52
N LEU A 21 -9.02 8.69 -10.10
CA LEU A 21 -8.05 7.95 -9.30
C LEU A 21 -8.63 7.51 -7.96
N LEU A 22 -9.35 8.38 -7.26
CA LEU A 22 -10.03 8.03 -6.01
C LEU A 22 -11.03 6.88 -6.20
N ASN A 23 -11.81 6.90 -7.28
CA ASN A 23 -12.74 5.82 -7.61
C ASN A 23 -12.00 4.51 -7.91
N GLN A 24 -10.90 4.57 -8.67
CA GLN A 24 -10.08 3.40 -8.98
C GLN A 24 -9.41 2.82 -7.73
N MET A 25 -8.93 3.67 -6.81
CA MET A 25 -8.39 3.23 -5.52
C MET A 25 -9.45 2.48 -4.70
N ALA A 26 -10.68 3.01 -4.64
CA ALA A 26 -11.79 2.35 -3.96
C ALA A 26 -12.16 1.00 -4.61
N ALA A 27 -12.17 0.94 -5.94
CA ALA A 27 -12.40 -0.29 -6.69
C ALA A 27 -11.27 -1.31 -6.45
N ALA A 28 -10.01 -0.88 -6.38
CA ALA A 28 -8.86 -1.74 -6.14
C ALA A 28 -8.92 -2.35 -4.73
N LYS A 29 -9.24 -1.54 -3.71
CA LYS A 29 -9.47 -2.05 -2.34
C LYS A 29 -10.59 -3.09 -2.32
N SER A 30 -11.71 -2.80 -2.98
CA SER A 30 -12.84 -3.72 -3.07
C SER A 30 -12.48 -5.01 -3.79
N TYR A 31 -11.69 -4.94 -4.87
CA TYR A 31 -11.20 -6.11 -5.59
C TYR A 31 -10.35 -7.02 -4.70
N ILE A 32 -9.41 -6.44 -3.95
CA ILE A 32 -8.56 -7.18 -3.00
C ILE A 32 -9.41 -7.82 -1.89
N ILE A 33 -10.33 -7.06 -1.28
CA ILE A 33 -11.23 -7.57 -0.23
C ILE A 33 -12.10 -8.71 -0.77
N ASN A 34 -12.66 -8.58 -1.98
CA ASN A 34 -13.46 -9.64 -2.58
C ASN A 34 -12.61 -10.89 -2.90
N GLY A 35 -11.35 -10.69 -3.28
CA GLY A 35 -10.43 -11.77 -3.59
C GLY A 35 -10.03 -12.59 -2.36
N ILE A 36 -9.63 -11.93 -1.26
CA ILE A 36 -9.00 -12.59 -0.10
C ILE A 36 -9.61 -12.27 1.27
N GLY A 37 -10.73 -11.56 1.29
CA GLY A 37 -11.53 -11.26 2.49
C GLY A 37 -11.04 -10.10 3.33
N ARG A 38 -9.94 -9.42 2.97
CA ARG A 38 -9.37 -8.32 3.77
C ARG A 38 -8.49 -7.37 2.96
N TYR A 39 -8.24 -6.20 3.53
CA TYR A 39 -7.21 -5.24 3.11
C TYR A 39 -6.59 -4.63 4.37
N ILE A 40 -5.26 -4.57 4.44
CA ILE A 40 -4.54 -3.99 5.59
C ILE A 40 -3.85 -2.71 5.12
N GLU A 41 -4.33 -1.56 5.60
CA GLU A 41 -3.70 -0.26 5.32
C GLU A 41 -2.25 -0.25 5.82
N GLY A 42 -1.34 0.26 4.99
CA GLY A 42 0.09 0.34 5.31
C GLY A 42 0.86 -0.97 5.15
N HIS A 43 0.21 -2.11 4.85
CA HIS A 43 0.94 -3.34 4.58
C HIS A 43 1.54 -3.30 3.15
N PRO A 44 2.86 -3.47 2.97
CA PRO A 44 3.55 -3.19 1.70
C PRO A 44 2.97 -3.95 0.50
N GLN A 45 2.67 -5.24 0.65
CA GLN A 45 2.11 -6.03 -0.45
C GLN A 45 0.66 -5.66 -0.80
N PHE A 46 -0.14 -5.20 0.17
CA PHE A 46 -1.50 -4.73 -0.09
C PHE A 46 -1.48 -3.40 -0.85
N GLU A 47 -0.57 -2.50 -0.45
CA GLU A 47 -0.35 -1.23 -1.14
C GLU A 47 0.20 -1.45 -2.56
N LEU A 48 1.16 -2.36 -2.75
CA LEU A 48 1.69 -2.69 -4.07
C LEU A 48 0.61 -3.21 -5.02
N VAL A 49 -0.23 -4.15 -4.57
CA VAL A 49 -1.34 -4.65 -5.41
C VAL A 49 -2.33 -3.53 -5.75
N LEU A 50 -2.63 -2.64 -4.79
CA LEU A 50 -3.49 -1.49 -5.05
C LEU A 50 -2.92 -0.59 -6.15
N GLN A 51 -1.62 -0.25 -6.08
CA GLN A 51 -0.91 0.52 -7.10
C GLN A 51 -1.00 -0.12 -8.48
N MET A 52 -0.71 -1.42 -8.58
CA MET A 52 -0.72 -2.17 -9.85
C MET A 52 -2.11 -2.19 -10.47
N LEU A 53 -3.17 -2.37 -9.67
CA LEU A 53 -4.56 -2.34 -10.15
C LEU A 53 -4.96 -0.95 -10.65
N VAL A 54 -4.64 0.09 -9.88
CA VAL A 54 -4.96 1.47 -10.26
C VAL A 54 -4.21 1.86 -11.53
N GLN A 55 -2.91 1.60 -11.64
CA GLN A 55 -2.15 1.84 -12.87
C GLN A 55 -2.75 1.10 -14.06
N HIS A 56 -3.06 -0.19 -13.91
CA HIS A 56 -3.65 -0.97 -14.97
C HIS A 56 -4.95 -0.33 -15.49
N TRP A 57 -5.88 0.04 -14.61
CA TRP A 57 -7.14 0.67 -15.05
C TRP A 57 -6.98 2.12 -15.50
N TYR A 58 -5.96 2.83 -15.01
CA TYR A 58 -5.67 4.20 -15.42
C TYR A 58 -5.08 4.26 -16.83
N GLU A 59 -4.16 3.34 -17.15
CA GLU A 59 -3.50 3.27 -18.46
C GLU A 59 -4.40 2.64 -19.53
N ASN A 60 -5.24 1.66 -19.17
CA ASN A 60 -6.07 0.89 -20.11
C ASN A 60 -7.53 1.40 -20.09
N LYS A 61 -7.75 2.68 -20.44
CA LYS A 61 -9.09 3.31 -20.42
C LYS A 61 -10.03 2.82 -21.55
N GLY A 62 -9.53 2.04 -22.53
CA GLY A 62 -10.27 1.60 -23.71
C GLY A 62 -10.95 0.23 -23.55
N ILE A 63 -12.28 0.20 -23.58
CA ILE A 63 -13.09 -1.06 -23.64
C ILE A 63 -12.79 -1.87 -24.93
N TYR A 64 -12.26 -1.21 -25.96
CA TYR A 64 -12.10 -1.75 -27.31
C TYR A 64 -10.65 -1.75 -27.82
N GLU A 65 -9.65 -1.82 -26.93
CA GLU A 65 -8.29 -2.08 -27.39
C GLU A 65 -8.26 -3.46 -28.07
N THR A 66 -8.22 -3.43 -29.39
CA THR A 66 -8.09 -4.58 -30.29
C THR A 66 -6.75 -5.26 -30.01
N GLY A 67 -6.73 -6.14 -29.02
CA GLY A 67 -5.50 -6.76 -28.57
C GLY A 67 -5.54 -7.55 -27.27
N GLY A 68 -6.70 -7.89 -26.69
CA GLY A 68 -6.86 -8.95 -25.68
C GLY A 68 -6.19 -8.80 -24.30
N THR A 69 -5.14 -7.99 -24.14
CA THR A 69 -4.32 -7.93 -22.93
C THR A 69 -4.63 -6.75 -22.01
N GLY A 70 -5.29 -5.70 -22.51
CA GLY A 70 -5.68 -4.53 -21.70
C GLY A 70 -6.82 -4.78 -20.71
N LEU A 71 -7.48 -5.94 -20.78
CA LEU A 71 -8.62 -6.30 -19.92
C LEU A 71 -8.24 -7.23 -18.76
N SER A 72 -7.12 -7.96 -18.86
CA SER A 72 -6.70 -8.91 -17.83
C SER A 72 -5.86 -8.22 -16.76
N ILE A 73 -6.18 -8.50 -15.49
CA ILE A 73 -5.36 -8.06 -14.37
C ILE A 73 -3.92 -8.58 -14.54
N PRO A 74 -2.88 -7.76 -14.28
CA PRO A 74 -1.50 -8.20 -14.39
C PRO A 74 -1.22 -9.45 -13.53
N PHE A 75 -0.62 -10.49 -14.13
CA PHE A 75 -0.31 -11.75 -13.45
C PHE A 75 0.45 -11.58 -12.12
N THR A 76 1.35 -10.60 -12.06
CA THR A 76 2.07 -10.26 -10.83
C THR A 76 1.14 -9.81 -9.70
N ALA A 77 0.10 -9.02 -10.00
CA ALA A 77 -0.87 -8.59 -8.99
C ALA A 77 -1.68 -9.78 -8.46
N GLU A 78 -2.08 -10.71 -9.33
CA GLU A 78 -2.77 -11.95 -8.95
C GLU A 78 -1.89 -12.87 -8.09
N ASN A 79 -0.59 -12.98 -8.40
CA ASN A 79 0.36 -13.76 -7.62
C ASN A 79 0.57 -13.19 -6.22
N ILE A 80 0.74 -11.88 -6.09
CA ILE A 80 0.87 -11.24 -4.77
C ILE A 80 -0.43 -11.43 -3.97
N LEU A 81 -1.59 -11.25 -4.61
CA LEU A 81 -2.88 -11.50 -3.97
C LEU A 81 -3.01 -12.96 -3.50
N THR A 82 -2.49 -13.91 -4.27
CA THR A 82 -2.45 -15.32 -3.90
C THR A 82 -1.53 -15.57 -2.70
N GLN A 83 -0.35 -14.94 -2.63
CA GLN A 83 0.52 -15.01 -1.45
C GLN A 83 -0.21 -14.46 -0.22
N LEU A 84 -0.80 -13.26 -0.34
CA LEU A 84 -1.57 -12.60 0.71
C LEU A 84 -2.75 -13.45 1.19
N ARG A 85 -3.33 -14.33 0.36
CA ARG A 85 -4.38 -15.27 0.78
C ARG A 85 -3.91 -16.19 1.90
N TYR A 86 -2.65 -16.62 1.88
CA TYR A 86 -2.11 -17.65 2.76
C TYR A 86 -1.21 -17.13 3.88
N VAL A 87 -0.90 -15.83 3.91
CA VAL A 87 -0.15 -15.21 5.02
C VAL A 87 -1.10 -14.88 6.18
N SER A 88 -0.89 -15.50 7.34
CA SER A 88 -1.54 -15.13 8.60
C SER A 88 -1.01 -13.79 9.11
N VAL A 89 -1.91 -12.91 9.54
CA VAL A 89 -1.59 -11.53 9.95
C VAL A 89 -0.94 -11.46 11.36
N GLU A 90 -0.76 -12.60 12.02
CA GLU A 90 -0.26 -12.70 13.40
C GLU A 90 1.20 -12.25 13.58
N GLU A 91 1.96 -12.07 12.50
CA GLU A 91 3.42 -11.86 12.57
C GLU A 91 3.85 -10.39 12.68
N GLN A 92 3.00 -9.40 12.42
CA GLN A 92 3.43 -7.98 12.39
C GLN A 92 3.24 -7.20 13.71
N GLU A 93 2.51 -7.75 14.69
CA GLU A 93 2.44 -7.14 16.03
C GLU A 93 3.64 -7.51 16.91
N ASN A 94 4.27 -8.67 16.68
CA ASN A 94 5.39 -9.14 17.50
C ASN A 94 6.69 -8.37 17.24
N GLU A 95 6.98 -7.96 16.00
CA GLU A 95 8.22 -7.24 15.67
C GLU A 95 8.29 -5.83 16.29
N LYS A 96 7.15 -5.19 16.59
CA LYS A 96 7.13 -3.89 17.30
C LYS A 96 7.31 -4.02 18.82
N LYS A 97 7.09 -5.20 19.39
CA LYS A 97 7.18 -5.43 20.84
C LYS A 97 8.61 -5.75 21.31
N ASP A 98 9.44 -6.27 20.42
CA ASP A 98 10.83 -6.67 20.72
C ASP A 98 11.86 -5.56 20.48
N GLN A 99 11.42 -4.34 20.14
CA GLN A 99 12.31 -3.20 20.07
C GLN A 99 12.64 -2.71 21.49
N PRO A 100 13.91 -2.75 21.94
CA PRO A 100 14.25 -2.28 23.28
C PRO A 100 13.86 -0.81 23.40
N THR A 101 13.01 -0.50 24.39
CA THR A 101 12.77 0.88 24.78
C THR A 101 14.13 1.51 25.10
N PRO A 102 14.52 2.64 24.48
CA PRO A 102 15.74 3.31 24.87
C PRO A 102 15.61 3.66 26.35
N ALA A 103 16.52 3.11 27.16
CA ALA A 103 16.56 3.36 28.59
C ALA A 103 16.55 4.88 28.82
N PRO A 104 15.77 5.41 29.79
CA PRO A 104 15.80 6.83 30.09
C PRO A 104 17.24 7.21 30.45
N SER A 105 17.81 8.15 29.70
CA SER A 105 19.12 8.74 29.99
C SER A 105 19.05 9.34 31.39
N ASP A 106 19.77 8.73 32.32
CA ASP A 106 19.90 9.20 33.70
C ASP A 106 20.64 10.54 33.72
N LEU A 107 19.88 11.63 33.71
CA LEU A 107 20.36 13.01 33.79
C LEU A 107 20.81 13.41 35.21
N SER A 108 21.01 12.46 36.13
CA SER A 108 21.30 12.76 37.55
C SER A 108 22.77 13.04 37.88
N LYS A 109 23.66 13.31 36.91
CA LYS A 109 25.09 13.56 37.19
C LYS A 109 25.61 14.96 36.88
N GLU A 110 24.79 15.87 36.41
CA GLU A 110 25.21 17.25 36.16
C GLU A 110 24.74 18.15 37.30
N ASN A 111 25.44 18.10 38.44
CA ASN A 111 25.50 19.17 39.46
C ASN A 111 26.33 18.73 40.68
N ARG A 112 27.64 18.48 40.49
CA ARG A 112 28.64 18.56 41.58
C ARG A 112 30.00 18.92 40.99
N ASP A 113 30.21 20.21 40.71
CA ASP A 113 31.45 20.88 41.12
C ASP A 113 31.33 22.39 40.91
N THR A 114 30.94 23.11 41.97
CA THR A 114 31.38 24.49 42.18
C THR A 114 31.83 24.57 43.63
N GLY A 115 33.14 24.47 43.82
CA GLY A 115 33.85 24.61 45.08
C GLY A 115 35.27 25.06 44.81
#